data_AF-A0A0M3J720-F1
#
_entry.id   AF-A0A0M3J720-F1
#
_cell.length_a   1.000
_cell.length_b   1.000
_cell.length_c   1.000
_cell.angle_alpha   90.00
_cell.angle_beta   90.00
_cell.angle_gamma   90.00
#
_symmetry.space_group_name_H-M   'P 1'
#
loop_
_entity.id
_entity.type
_entity.pdbx_description
1 polymer ?
#
loop_
_entity_poly.entity_id
_entity_poly.type
_entity_poly.pdbx_seq_one_letter_code
_entity_poly.pdbx_strand_id
1 'polypeptide(L)'
;LDPSLLKAGFDRIDEWWPCYTTFIYGHSDCHTYVQKCQKEHELFKEFVAWAESQDTMRRQRLLDALTNPMQRLTRYSLLLKAVVKNSTDDSERELIQVDF
;
A
#
# COMPACT_ATOMS: atom_id res chain seq x y z
N LEU A 1 -12.86 14.64 -0.35
CA LEU A 1 -11.91 14.06 -1.31
C LEU A 1 -12.43 14.44 -2.68
N ASP A 2 -11.59 15.01 -3.54
CA ASP A 2 -11.98 15.42 -4.88
C ASP A 2 -11.89 14.22 -5.85
N PRO A 3 -13.00 13.78 -6.47
CA PRO A 3 -13.03 12.68 -7.45
C PRO A 3 -12.08 12.88 -8.64
N SER A 4 -11.87 14.12 -9.07
CA SER A 4 -11.03 14.45 -10.23
C SER A 4 -9.55 14.10 -10.01
N LEU A 5 -9.06 14.26 -8.78
CA LEU A 5 -7.70 13.90 -8.40
C LEU A 5 -7.50 12.38 -8.33
N LEU A 6 -8.56 11.64 -8.00
CA LEU A 6 -8.52 10.19 -7.96
C LEU A 6 -8.37 9.64 -9.37
N LYS A 7 -9.21 10.11 -10.31
CA LYS A 7 -9.19 9.68 -11.71
C LYS A 7 -7.83 9.90 -12.37
N ALA A 8 -7.27 11.12 -12.25
CA ALA A 8 -5.97 11.44 -12.85
C ALA A 8 -4.82 10.55 -12.32
N GLY A 9 -4.92 10.07 -11.07
CA GLY A 9 -3.94 9.14 -10.50
C GLY A 9 -4.07 7.72 -11.06
N PHE A 10 -5.29 7.25 -11.31
CA PHE A 10 -5.56 5.94 -11.91
C PHE A 10 -5.33 5.90 -13.43
N ASP A 11 -5.49 7.03 -14.13
CA ASP A 11 -5.16 7.15 -15.56
C ASP A 11 -3.66 6.83 -15.83
N ARG A 12 -2.80 6.95 -14.81
CA ARG A 12 -1.37 6.64 -14.87
C ARG A 12 -1.01 5.31 -14.21
N ILE A 13 -1.98 4.41 -14.03
CA ILE A 13 -1.77 3.13 -13.31
C ILE A 13 -0.63 2.31 -13.90
N ASP A 14 -0.48 2.29 -15.22
CA ASP A 14 0.58 1.55 -15.91
C ASP A 14 1.99 2.02 -15.53
N GLU A 15 2.14 3.29 -15.13
CA GLU A 15 3.44 3.85 -14.74
C GLU A 15 3.90 3.36 -13.35
N TRP A 16 2.97 3.14 -12.42
CA TRP A 16 3.30 2.81 -11.02
C TRP A 16 2.91 1.39 -10.60
N TRP A 17 2.02 0.72 -11.35
CA TRP A 17 1.60 -0.66 -11.10
C TRP A 17 2.76 -1.66 -11.06
N PRO A 18 3.76 -1.62 -11.97
CA PRO A 18 4.88 -2.57 -11.95
C PRO A 18 5.65 -2.56 -10.64
N CYS A 19 5.81 -1.39 -9.99
CA CYS A 19 6.48 -1.28 -8.70
C CYS A 19 5.73 -2.05 -7.60
N TYR A 20 4.40 -1.99 -7.60
CA TYR A 20 3.58 -2.77 -6.68
C TYR A 20 3.63 -4.26 -7.00
N THR A 21 3.59 -4.62 -8.28
CA THR A 21 3.70 -6.02 -8.72
C THR A 21 4.99 -6.66 -8.18
N THR A 22 6.16 -6.06 -8.44
CA THR A 22 7.44 -6.57 -7.96
C THR A 22 7.48 -6.66 -6.43
N PHE A 23 6.98 -5.63 -5.74
CA PHE A 23 6.97 -5.61 -4.28
C PHE A 23 6.08 -6.72 -3.69
N ILE A 24 4.89 -6.93 -4.24
CA ILE A 24 3.93 -7.94 -3.77
C ILE A 24 4.47 -9.35 -4.01
N TYR A 25 5.03 -9.61 -5.20
CA TYR A 25 5.63 -10.90 -5.50
C TYR A 25 6.78 -11.25 -4.55
N GLY A 26 7.61 -10.26 -4.17
CA GLY A 26 8.71 -10.47 -3.22
C GLY A 26 8.31 -10.40 -1.74
N HIS A 27 7.05 -10.10 -1.41
CA HIS A 27 6.66 -9.77 -0.05
C HIS A 27 6.82 -10.94 0.92
N SER A 28 6.39 -12.16 0.53
CA SER A 28 6.52 -13.36 1.35
C SER A 28 7.97 -13.70 1.69
N ASP A 29 8.84 -13.55 0.70
CA ASP A 29 10.26 -13.87 0.81
C ASP A 29 10.96 -12.83 1.67
N CYS A 30 10.65 -11.55 1.48
CA CYS A 30 11.13 -10.46 2.31
C CYS A 30 10.71 -10.63 3.78
N HIS A 31 9.44 -10.95 4.02
CA HIS A 31 8.92 -11.17 5.37
C HIS A 31 9.64 -12.33 6.06
N THR A 32 9.79 -13.46 5.38
CA THR A 32 10.49 -14.65 5.89
C THR A 32 11.96 -14.35 6.15
N TYR A 33 12.61 -13.62 5.25
CA TYR A 33 14.01 -13.23 5.37
C TYR A 33 14.24 -12.33 6.60
N VAL A 34 13.41 -11.30 6.81
CA VAL A 34 13.52 -10.41 7.96
C VAL A 34 13.35 -11.19 9.27
N GLN A 35 12.38 -12.10 9.34
CA GLN A 35 12.18 -12.96 10.51
C GLN A 35 13.39 -13.87 10.78
N LYS A 36 13.95 -14.47 9.72
CA LYS A 36 15.15 -15.30 9.81
C LYS A 36 16.34 -14.48 10.33
N CYS A 37 16.60 -13.31 9.77
CA CYS A 37 17.70 -12.45 10.19
C CYS A 37 17.58 -12.00 11.65
N GLN A 38 16.37 -11.67 12.13
CA GLN A 38 16.17 -11.32 13.54
C GLN A 38 16.40 -12.50 14.49
N LYS A 39 16.19 -13.74 14.02
CA LYS A 39 16.45 -14.96 14.80
C LYS A 39 17.93 -15.35 14.82
N GLU A 40 18.63 -15.14 13.71
CA GLU A 40 20.02 -15.58 13.53
C GLU A 40 21.03 -14.50 13.95
N HIS A 41 20.63 -13.23 13.98
CA HIS A 41 21.53 -12.10 14.24
C HIS A 41 20.97 -11.16 15.31
N GLU A 42 21.46 -11.28 16.55
CA GLU A 42 21.02 -10.43 17.67
C GLU A 42 21.26 -8.93 17.44
N LEU A 43 22.39 -8.54 16.81
CA LEU A 43 22.63 -7.13 16.47
C LEU A 43 21.58 -6.57 15.49
N PHE A 44 21.12 -7.39 14.54
CA PHE A 44 20.07 -6.98 13.61
C PHE A 44 18.73 -6.83 14.34
N LYS A 45 18.43 -7.72 15.27
CA LYS A 45 17.23 -7.64 16.12
C LYS A 45 17.24 -6.40 17.02
N GLU A 46 18.37 -6.07 17.65
CA GLU A 46 18.53 -4.83 18.43
C GLU A 46 18.36 -3.59 17.55
N PHE A 47 18.95 -3.60 16.35
CA PHE A 47 18.77 -2.52 15.38
C PHE A 47 17.30 -2.35 14.98
N VAL A 48 16.58 -3.44 14.69
CA VAL A 48 15.15 -3.38 14.35
C VAL A 48 14.34 -2.84 15.53
N ALA A 49 14.60 -3.29 16.76
CA ALA A 49 13.92 -2.78 17.95
C ALA A 49 14.17 -1.29 18.17
N TRP A 50 15.41 -0.82 17.96
CA TRP A 50 15.75 0.60 18.01
C TRP A 50 15.01 1.39 16.92
N ALA A 51 14.97 0.87 15.69
CA ALA A 51 14.27 1.51 14.57
C ALA A 51 12.76 1.62 14.85
N GLU A 52 12.13 0.55 15.36
CA GLU A 52 10.72 0.51 15.73
C GLU A 52 10.37 1.47 16.89
N SER A 53 11.34 1.81 17.74
CA SER A 53 11.18 2.82 18.80
C SER A 53 11.21 4.27 18.31
N GLN A 54 11.63 4.51 17.06
CA GLN A 54 11.67 5.86 16.50
C GLN A 54 10.27 6.36 16.16
N ASP A 55 10.01 7.65 16.42
CA ASP A 55 8.72 8.28 16.13
C ASP A 55 8.32 8.20 14.65
N THR A 56 9.30 8.11 13.75
CA THR A 56 9.10 7.96 12.29
C THR A 56 8.38 6.67 11.92
N MET A 57 8.56 5.60 12.70
CA MET A 57 7.85 4.33 12.50
C MET A 57 6.40 4.40 12.96
N ARG A 58 5.98 5.48 13.64
CA ARG A 58 4.60 5.68 14.14
C ARG A 58 4.09 4.48 14.95
N ARG A 59 4.98 3.85 15.72
CA ARG A 59 4.72 2.63 16.50
C ARG A 59 4.33 1.41 15.64
N GLN A 60 4.55 1.44 14.33
CA GLN A 60 4.42 0.26 13.47
C GLN A 60 5.68 -0.59 13.59
N ARG A 61 5.50 -1.91 13.62
CA ARG A 61 6.61 -2.85 13.45
C ARG A 61 7.07 -2.87 12.00
N LEU A 62 8.32 -3.24 11.77
CA LEU A 62 8.89 -3.32 10.42
C LEU A 62 8.07 -4.23 9.50
N LEU A 63 7.68 -5.41 10.00
CA LEU A 63 6.86 -6.35 9.24
C LEU A 63 5.47 -5.77 8.91
N ASP A 64 4.85 -5.06 9.86
CA ASP A 64 3.57 -4.40 9.65
C ASP A 64 3.72 -3.28 8.60
N ALA A 65 4.81 -2.52 8.64
CA ALA A 65 5.11 -1.48 7.66
C ALA A 65 5.29 -2.03 6.23
N LEU A 66 5.87 -3.22 6.08
CA LEU A 66 5.99 -3.91 4.79
C LEU A 66 4.63 -4.31 4.20
N THR A 67 3.56 -4.41 5.01
CA THR A 67 2.21 -4.69 4.51
C THR A 67 1.46 -3.44 4.05
N ASN A 68 1.92 -2.24 4.40
CA ASN A 68 1.26 -0.98 4.06
C ASN A 68 0.97 -0.80 2.55
N PRO A 69 1.90 -1.15 1.63
CA PRO A 69 1.64 -1.04 0.18
C PRO A 69 0.45 -1.90 -0.28
N MET A 70 0.33 -3.12 0.23
CA MET A 70 -0.81 -4.01 -0.08
C MET A 70 -2.12 -3.44 0.49
N GLN A 71 -2.10 -2.98 1.74
CA GLN A 71 -3.28 -2.36 2.37
C GLN A 71 -3.73 -1.09 1.62
N ARG A 72 -2.80 -0.35 1.02
CA ARG A 72 -3.12 0.85 0.24
C ARG A 72 -3.89 0.50 -1.03
N LEU A 73 -3.52 -0.59 -1.70
CA LEU A 73 -4.23 -1.06 -2.91
C LEU A 73 -5.68 -1.47 -2.59
N THR A 74 -5.90 -2.19 -1.49
CA THR A 74 -7.28 -2.57 -1.11
C THR A 74 -8.14 -1.35 -0.78
N ARG A 75 -7.57 -0.32 -0.14
CA ARG A 75 -8.27 0.95 0.12
C ARG A 75 -8.68 1.69 -1.16
N TYR A 76 -7.88 1.63 -2.23
CA TYR A 76 -8.24 2.26 -3.50
C TYR A 76 -9.56 1.72 -4.07
N SER A 77 -9.77 0.40 -4.02
CA SER A 77 -11.05 -0.20 -4.43
C SER A 77 -12.25 0.32 -3.62
N LEU A 78 -12.08 0.54 -2.31
CA LEU A 78 -13.13 1.05 -1.43
C LEU A 78 -13.41 2.52 -1.70
N LEU A 79 -12.36 3.31 -1.93
CA LEU A 79 -12.46 4.73 -2.26
C LEU A 79 -13.16 4.93 -3.61
N LEU A 80 -12.80 4.15 -4.63
CA LEU A 80 -13.47 4.18 -5.94
C LEU A 80 -14.97 3.88 -5.80
N LYS A 81 -15.34 2.82 -5.08
CA LYS A 81 -16.74 2.49 -4.77
C LYS A 81 -17.47 3.63 -4.04
N ALA A 82 -16.81 4.27 -3.08
CA ALA A 82 -17.38 5.38 -2.33
C ALA A 82 -17.55 6.64 -3.19
N VAL A 83 -16.64 6.91 -4.11
CA VAL A 83 -16.73 8.03 -5.06
C VAL A 83 -17.88 7.78 -6.04
N VAL A 84 -17.96 6.62 -6.68
CA VAL A 84 -19.08 6.25 -7.58
C VAL A 84 -20.44 6.40 -6.89
N LYS A 85 -20.54 5.95 -5.63
CA LYS A 85 -21.79 6.04 -4.85
C LYS A 85 -22.19 7.48 -4.51
N ASN A 86 -21.22 8.38 -4.31
CA ASN A 86 -21.48 9.77 -3.89
C ASN A 86 -21.49 10.77 -5.05
N SER A 87 -21.05 10.38 -6.26
CA SER A 87 -21.20 11.21 -7.46
C SER A 87 -22.68 11.37 -7.81
N THR A 88 -23.10 12.61 -8.00
CA THR A 88 -24.48 13.03 -8.34
C THR A 88 -24.68 13.24 -9.84
N ASP A 89 -23.61 13.23 -10.63
CA ASP A 89 -23.62 13.36 -12.08
C ASP A 89 -23.39 11.99 -12.73
N ASP A 90 -24.29 11.59 -13.63
CA ASP A 90 -24.20 10.31 -14.35
C ASP A 90 -22.96 10.26 -15.26
N SER A 91 -22.46 11.41 -15.71
CA SER A 91 -21.22 11.51 -16.51
C SER A 91 -19.96 11.20 -15.68
N GLU A 92 -19.94 11.58 -14.41
CA GLU A 92 -18.83 11.24 -13.49
C GLU A 92 -18.85 9.75 -13.10
N ARG A 93 -20.03 9.13 -13.04
CA ARG A 93 -20.17 7.71 -12.72
C ARG A 93 -19.63 6.81 -13.84
N GLU A 94 -19.88 7.17 -15.10
CA GLU A 94 -19.33 6.44 -16.25
C GLU A 94 -17.80 6.58 -16.37
N LEU A 95 -17.24 7.76 -16.03
CA LEU A 95 -15.79 7.98 -16.07
C LEU A 95 -15.00 7.25 -14.98
N ILE A 96 -15.66 6.84 -13.90
CA ILE A 96 -15.05 6.19 -12.72
C ILE A 96 -15.38 4.70 -12.66
N GLN A 97 -16.30 4.21 -13.51
CA GLN A 97 -16.42 2.79 -13.85
C GLN A 97 -15.20 2.34 -14.65
N VAL A 98 -14.07 2.20 -13.95
CA VAL A 98 -12.94 1.43 -14.45
C VAL A 98 -13.25 -0.03 -14.12
N ASP A 99 -13.60 -0.82 -15.13
CA ASP A 99 -13.65 -2.27 -15.02
C ASP A 99 -12.23 -2.78 -14.69
N PHE A 100 -12.06 -3.35 -13.49
CA PHE A 100 -10.84 -4.06 -13.08
C PHE A 100 -11.01 -5.56 -13.28
#